data_AF-A0A0V0Z7Q9-F1
#
_entry.id   AF-A0A0V0Z7Q9-F1
#
_cell.length_a   1.000
_cell.length_b   1.000
_cell.length_c   1.000
_cell.angle_alpha   90.00
_cell.angle_beta   90.00
_cell.angle_gamma   90.00
#
_symmetry.space_group_name_H-M   'P 1'
#
loop_
_entity.id
_entity.type
_entity.pdbx_description
1 polymer ?
#
loop_
_entity_poly.entity_id
_entity_poly.type
_entity_poly.pdbx_seq_one_letter_code
_entity_poly.pdbx_strand_id
1 'polypeptide(L)'
;MSVLIETTIGDFVVDLYIKERPKTSMNFLKLCKLKYYNFSLFHTIQQNFIAQAGDPTETGRGGESIFCQMYGDQARFFEMEAVPLLNHAKRGCLSMVNNGDNMHGSQFFVTLDEDLKYLNGVHTVFGEITEGFDILEKLNDAICDKDNHPFQDIRIMHTIVLDDPFPDPDGVDFPSRSPSPDERLLESGRIGVDEEVDEMKNKPEEEIEELIAAKEARTQAHILEMVGDLHYAEEKPPDNVLFVCKLNAVTTEDDLEVIFGRFGPILSCEVIRDRKTGDSLQYAFIEFADVKAFNSVDEN
;
A
#
# COMPACT_ATOMS: atom_id res chain seq x y z
N MET A 1 -0.57 5.14 17.31
CA MET A 1 -0.27 6.08 16.21
C MET A 1 -0.22 5.22 14.99
N SER A 2 -1.14 5.43 14.07
CA SER A 2 -1.56 4.34 13.19
C SER A 2 -1.38 4.71 11.72
N VAL A 3 -0.88 3.75 10.94
CA VAL A 3 -0.76 3.86 9.48
C VAL A 3 -1.53 2.70 8.87
N LEU A 4 -2.44 3.02 7.95
CA LEU A 4 -3.08 2.04 7.09
C LEU A 4 -2.18 1.81 5.88
N ILE A 5 -1.84 0.54 5.63
CA ILE A 5 -1.04 0.11 4.50
C ILE A 5 -1.92 -0.75 3.62
N GLU A 6 -2.23 -0.24 2.43
CA GLU A 6 -2.97 -0.95 1.41
C GLU A 6 -1.98 -1.73 0.56
N THR A 7 -2.19 -3.02 0.39
CA THR A 7 -1.33 -3.88 -0.43
C THR A 7 -2.14 -4.60 -1.49
N THR A 8 -1.46 -5.17 -2.48
CA THR A 8 -2.12 -5.95 -3.53
C THR A 8 -2.88 -7.18 -3.00
N ILE A 9 -2.53 -7.70 -1.82
CA ILE A 9 -3.18 -8.85 -1.15
C ILE A 9 -4.22 -8.44 -0.09
N GLY A 10 -4.48 -7.13 0.07
CA GLY A 10 -5.38 -6.53 1.05
C GLY A 10 -4.67 -5.61 2.04
N ASP A 11 -5.38 -5.17 3.08
CA ASP A 11 -4.97 -4.03 3.88
C ASP A 11 -4.66 -4.42 5.33
N PHE A 12 -3.70 -3.74 5.94
CA PHE A 12 -3.40 -3.91 7.36
C PHE A 12 -3.07 -2.58 8.04
N VAL A 13 -3.37 -2.51 9.34
CA VAL A 13 -3.14 -1.32 10.17
C VAL A 13 -1.98 -1.58 11.11
N VAL A 14 -1.04 -0.65 11.13
CA VAL A 14 0.15 -0.70 11.99
C VAL A 14 0.05 0.37 13.07
N ASP A 15 0.26 -0.01 14.32
CA ASP A 15 0.53 0.93 15.41
C ASP A 15 2.02 1.09 15.67
N LEU A 16 2.46 2.34 15.80
CA LEU A 16 3.86 2.71 15.98
C LEU A 16 4.19 3.06 17.44
N TYR A 17 5.34 2.59 17.90
CA TYR A 17 5.89 2.85 19.24
C TYR A 17 6.60 4.20 19.33
N ILE A 18 5.87 5.29 19.07
CA ILE A 18 6.42 6.66 18.95
C ILE A 18 7.14 7.18 20.22
N LYS A 19 6.88 6.61 21.40
CA LYS A 19 7.53 7.03 22.66
C LYS A 19 8.86 6.33 22.84
N GLU A 20 8.92 5.05 22.50
CA GLU A 20 10.08 4.18 22.61
C GLU A 20 11.04 4.33 21.42
N ARG A 21 10.50 4.69 20.25
CA ARG A 21 11.18 4.78 18.94
C ARG A 21 10.84 6.06 18.18
N PRO A 22 11.01 7.25 18.78
CA PRO A 22 10.57 8.50 18.15
C PRO A 22 11.24 8.76 16.80
N LYS A 23 12.55 8.51 16.65
CA LYS A 23 13.24 8.78 15.38
C LYS A 23 12.85 7.75 14.32
N THR A 24 12.79 6.48 14.68
CA THR A 24 12.42 5.42 13.73
C THR A 24 10.97 5.55 13.28
N SER A 25 10.04 5.83 14.20
CA SER A 25 8.64 6.06 13.87
C SER A 25 8.44 7.33 13.06
N MET A 26 9.15 8.43 13.36
CA MET A 26 9.12 9.65 12.56
C MET A 26 9.61 9.37 11.13
N ASN A 27 10.73 8.66 10.97
CA ASN A 27 11.24 8.28 9.66
C ASN A 27 10.19 7.52 8.84
N PHE A 28 9.60 6.48 9.42
CA PHE A 28 8.57 5.69 8.75
C PHE A 28 7.35 6.53 8.37
N LEU A 29 6.79 7.31 9.31
CA LEU A 29 5.61 8.14 9.07
C LEU A 29 5.83 9.17 7.96
N LYS A 30 6.97 9.85 7.96
CA LYS A 30 7.26 10.86 6.95
C LYS A 30 7.54 10.24 5.57
N LEU A 31 8.15 9.05 5.52
CA LEU A 31 8.28 8.30 4.27
C LEU A 31 6.91 7.84 3.72
N CYS A 32 5.99 7.39 4.58
CA CYS A 32 4.60 7.11 4.19
C CYS A 32 3.91 8.38 3.65
N LYS A 33 4.07 9.51 4.34
CA LYS A 33 3.48 10.79 3.92
C LYS A 33 4.06 11.30 2.59
N LEU A 34 5.35 11.04 2.32
CA LEU A 34 6.01 11.28 1.04
C LEU A 34 5.58 10.31 -0.07
N LYS A 35 4.75 9.31 0.23
CA LYS A 35 4.38 8.23 -0.72
C LYS A 35 5.58 7.43 -1.19
N TYR A 36 6.66 7.41 -0.40
CA TYR A 36 7.90 6.73 -0.72
C TYR A 36 7.74 5.21 -0.79
N TYR A 37 6.84 4.66 0.01
CA TYR A 37 6.55 3.22 0.04
C TYR A 37 5.50 2.79 -0.99
N ASN A 38 4.88 3.73 -1.72
CA ASN A 38 3.90 3.38 -2.72
C ASN A 38 4.55 2.60 -3.87
N PHE A 39 3.87 1.55 -4.30
CA PHE A 39 4.33 0.49 -5.20
C PHE A 39 5.57 -0.26 -4.74
N SER A 40 6.01 -0.11 -3.48
CA SER A 40 7.17 -0.82 -2.96
C SER A 40 6.87 -2.31 -2.83
N LEU A 41 7.75 -3.13 -3.38
CA LEU A 41 7.65 -4.58 -3.35
C LEU A 41 8.06 -5.16 -2.00
N PHE A 42 7.32 -6.18 -1.56
CA PHE A 42 7.84 -7.18 -0.62
C PHE A 42 8.86 -8.07 -1.33
N HIS A 43 10.10 -7.60 -1.43
CA HIS A 43 11.15 -8.22 -2.23
C HIS A 43 11.68 -9.51 -1.63
N THR A 44 11.55 -9.70 -0.31
CA THR A 44 11.99 -10.94 0.35
C THR A 44 10.90 -11.43 1.28
N ILE A 45 10.44 -12.66 1.10
CA ILE A 45 9.48 -13.31 1.99
C ILE A 45 10.01 -14.69 2.37
N GLN A 46 10.24 -14.89 3.67
CA GLN A 46 10.68 -16.15 4.23
C GLN A 46 9.58 -16.70 5.13
N GLN A 47 9.01 -17.83 4.73
CA GLN A 47 7.95 -18.51 5.48
C GLN A 47 8.41 -18.80 6.91
N ASN A 48 7.52 -18.52 7.86
CA ASN A 48 7.71 -18.59 9.30
C ASN A 48 8.90 -17.74 9.80
N PHE A 49 9.18 -16.64 9.11
CA PHE A 49 10.25 -15.74 9.52
C PHE A 49 9.87 -14.28 9.29
N ILE A 50 10.12 -13.71 8.11
CA ILE A 50 9.90 -12.29 7.85
C ILE A 50 9.40 -12.03 6.42
N ALA A 51 8.64 -10.95 6.24
CA ALA A 51 8.37 -10.33 4.95
C ALA A 51 9.00 -8.93 4.93
N GLN A 52 9.92 -8.67 4.01
CA GLN A 52 10.73 -7.46 3.93
C GLN A 52 10.35 -6.59 2.73
N ALA A 53 10.22 -5.29 2.97
CA ALA A 53 9.84 -4.26 2.00
C ALA A 53 10.61 -2.96 2.24
N GLY A 54 10.27 -1.91 1.48
CA GLY A 54 10.79 -0.57 1.69
C GLY A 54 12.10 -0.26 0.96
N ASP A 55 12.47 -1.07 -0.03
CA ASP A 55 13.53 -0.75 -0.99
C ASP A 55 12.91 -0.33 -2.33
N PRO A 56 12.95 0.96 -2.73
CA PRO A 56 12.41 1.41 -4.02
C PRO A 56 13.17 0.85 -5.23
N THR A 57 14.37 0.33 -5.03
CA THR A 57 15.17 -0.27 -6.11
C THR A 57 14.83 -1.73 -6.34
N GLU A 58 14.06 -2.36 -5.43
CA GLU A 58 13.74 -3.79 -5.43
C GLU A 58 14.96 -4.73 -5.40
N THR A 59 16.16 -4.22 -5.08
CA THR A 59 17.41 -5.01 -5.06
C THR A 59 17.75 -5.59 -3.69
N GLY A 60 17.04 -5.16 -2.64
CA GLY A 60 17.37 -5.42 -1.24
C GLY A 60 18.54 -4.59 -0.70
N ARG A 61 19.18 -3.74 -1.52
CA ARG A 61 20.36 -2.93 -1.16
C ARG A 61 20.11 -1.43 -1.20
N GLY A 62 18.96 -1.00 -1.71
CA GLY A 62 18.59 0.39 -1.81
C GLY A 62 17.91 0.90 -0.54
N GLY A 63 17.21 2.02 -0.69
CA GLY A 63 16.55 2.69 0.41
C GLY A 63 17.38 3.81 1.05
N GLU A 64 16.66 4.78 1.58
CA GLU A 64 17.17 5.97 2.25
C GLU A 64 16.15 6.48 3.27
N SER A 65 16.64 7.14 4.31
CA SER A 65 15.79 7.73 5.34
C SER A 65 15.20 9.07 4.91
N ILE A 66 14.16 9.54 5.60
CA ILE A 66 13.60 10.89 5.42
C ILE A 66 14.68 11.98 5.59
N PHE A 67 15.69 11.74 6.42
CA PHE A 67 16.74 12.70 6.70
C PHE A 67 17.61 12.98 5.48
N CYS A 68 17.64 12.07 4.50
CA CYS A 68 18.28 12.29 3.20
C CYS A 68 17.64 13.48 2.48
N GLN A 69 16.31 13.56 2.49
CA GLN A 69 15.55 14.65 1.87
C GLN A 69 15.74 15.99 2.61
N MET A 70 16.02 15.94 3.91
CA MET A 70 16.21 17.14 4.75
C MET A 70 17.64 17.69 4.69
N TYR A 71 18.64 16.81 4.67
CA TYR A 71 20.03 17.20 4.88
C TYR A 71 20.94 16.80 3.71
N GLY A 72 20.49 15.99 2.75
CA GLY A 72 21.27 15.46 1.64
C GLY A 72 21.87 14.08 1.89
N ASP A 73 22.64 13.58 0.91
CA ASP A 73 23.17 12.21 0.83
C ASP A 73 23.93 11.74 2.09
N GLN A 74 24.55 12.64 2.84
CA GLN A 74 25.25 12.27 4.09
C GLN A 74 24.30 11.77 5.19
N ALA A 75 23.02 12.10 5.10
CA ALA A 75 21.97 11.67 6.02
C ALA A 75 21.10 10.56 5.40
N ARG A 76 21.62 9.83 4.40
CA ARG A 76 20.94 8.69 3.79
C ARG A 76 20.51 7.64 4.82
N PHE A 77 21.30 7.47 5.87
CA PHE A 77 20.99 6.58 6.99
C PHE A 77 21.05 7.32 8.32
N PHE A 78 20.37 6.78 9.34
CA PHE A 78 20.40 7.31 10.71
C PHE A 78 20.67 6.20 11.73
N GLU A 79 21.19 6.56 12.89
CA GLU A 79 21.54 5.61 13.96
C GLU A 79 20.30 4.91 14.53
N MET A 80 20.42 3.62 14.79
CA MET A 80 19.35 2.82 15.39
C MET A 80 19.05 3.22 16.84
N GLU A 81 17.78 3.11 17.23
CA GLU A 81 17.35 3.31 18.62
C GLU A 81 17.33 1.95 19.33
N ALA A 82 18.27 1.71 20.25
CA ALA A 82 18.43 0.40 20.89
C ALA A 82 17.67 0.25 22.23
N VAL A 83 17.29 1.36 22.87
CA VAL A 83 16.74 1.39 24.24
C VAL A 83 15.36 2.08 24.26
N PRO A 84 14.32 1.52 24.91
CA PRO A 84 14.30 0.22 25.58
C PRO A 84 14.47 -0.95 24.59
N LEU A 85 14.89 -2.12 25.08
CA LEU A 85 14.96 -3.31 24.22
C LEU A 85 13.53 -3.82 23.98
N LEU A 86 13.08 -3.74 22.73
CA LEU A 86 11.84 -4.33 22.27
C LEU A 86 12.15 -5.64 21.55
N ASN A 87 11.35 -6.67 21.82
CA ASN A 87 11.59 -8.02 21.33
C ASN A 87 10.62 -8.36 20.19
N HIS A 88 11.09 -9.15 19.22
CA HIS A 88 10.28 -9.80 18.18
C HIS A 88 9.54 -11.00 18.78
N ALA A 89 8.71 -10.75 19.79
CA ALA A 89 8.04 -11.79 20.57
C ALA A 89 6.80 -12.35 19.88
N LYS A 90 6.17 -11.54 19.02
CA LYS A 90 4.91 -11.89 18.36
C LYS A 90 5.07 -11.82 16.84
N ARG A 91 4.16 -12.49 16.16
CA ARG A 91 3.87 -12.27 14.75
C ARG A 91 3.29 -10.88 14.54
N GLY A 92 3.62 -10.24 13.41
CA GLY A 92 3.15 -8.91 13.06
C GLY A 92 3.95 -7.76 13.67
N CYS A 93 5.13 -8.00 14.26
CA CYS A 93 6.03 -6.92 14.67
C CYS A 93 6.64 -6.25 13.44
N LEU A 94 6.61 -4.92 13.39
CA LEU A 94 7.34 -4.13 12.39
C LEU A 94 8.71 -3.72 12.92
N SER A 95 9.74 -3.95 12.12
CA SER A 95 11.13 -3.72 12.50
C SER A 95 11.94 -3.13 11.35
N MET A 96 12.78 -2.14 11.65
CA MET A 96 13.68 -1.55 10.64
C MET A 96 14.88 -2.44 10.41
N VAL A 97 15.22 -2.63 9.14
CA VAL A 97 16.40 -3.39 8.72
C VAL A 97 17.65 -2.58 9.09
N ASN A 98 18.60 -3.27 9.73
CA ASN A 98 19.92 -2.72 10.00
C ASN A 98 20.80 -3.01 8.79
N ASN A 99 21.47 -1.99 8.26
CA ASN A 99 22.34 -2.14 7.09
C ASN A 99 23.71 -2.79 7.40
N GLY A 100 23.96 -3.18 8.66
CA GLY A 100 25.20 -3.80 9.14
C GLY A 100 26.04 -2.89 10.03
N ASP A 101 25.79 -1.58 10.00
CA ASP A 101 26.56 -0.58 10.76
C ASP A 101 25.73 0.05 11.90
N ASN A 102 24.66 -0.63 12.36
CA ASN A 102 23.69 -0.08 13.32
C ASN A 102 22.98 1.17 12.82
N MET A 103 22.75 1.21 11.51
CA MET A 103 22.09 2.31 10.82
C MET A 103 20.84 1.83 10.09
N HIS A 104 19.86 2.72 9.98
CA HIS A 104 18.58 2.49 9.33
C HIS A 104 18.37 3.44 8.15
N GLY A 105 17.65 2.95 7.15
CA GLY A 105 17.18 3.73 6.00
C GLY A 105 15.66 3.70 5.93
N SER A 106 15.13 3.20 4.82
CA SER A 106 13.69 2.98 4.60
C SER A 106 13.26 1.52 4.68
N GLN A 107 14.17 0.56 4.57
CA GLN A 107 13.83 -0.85 4.56
C GLN A 107 13.34 -1.35 5.92
N PHE A 108 12.23 -2.05 5.92
CA PHE A 108 11.63 -2.65 7.10
C PHE A 108 11.13 -4.06 6.79
N PHE A 109 10.87 -4.84 7.83
CA PHE A 109 10.21 -6.12 7.71
C PHE A 109 9.09 -6.28 8.73
N VAL A 110 8.20 -7.20 8.42
CA VAL A 110 7.14 -7.67 9.30
C VAL A 110 7.46 -9.11 9.70
N THR A 111 7.32 -9.44 10.99
CA THR A 111 7.50 -10.82 11.46
C THR A 111 6.32 -11.70 11.07
N LEU A 112 6.60 -12.87 10.49
CA LEU A 112 5.59 -13.84 10.10
C LEU A 112 5.43 -14.99 11.10
N ASP A 113 6.38 -15.10 12.05
CA ASP A 113 6.36 -16.06 13.16
C ASP A 113 6.64 -15.34 14.49
N GLU A 114 6.44 -16.07 15.58
CA GLU A 114 6.63 -15.60 16.95
C GLU A 114 8.05 -15.90 17.46
N ASP A 115 8.43 -15.26 18.57
CA ASP A 115 9.66 -15.59 19.32
C ASP A 115 10.98 -15.57 18.50
N LEU A 116 11.11 -14.66 17.53
CA LEU A 116 12.31 -14.47 16.70
C LEU A 116 13.46 -13.74 17.44
N LYS A 117 13.91 -14.34 18.55
CA LYS A 117 14.81 -13.69 19.53
C LYS A 117 16.17 -13.28 18.98
N TYR A 118 16.65 -13.94 17.94
CA TYR A 118 17.93 -13.62 17.30
C TYR A 118 17.91 -12.31 16.51
N LEU A 119 16.73 -11.76 16.21
CA LEU A 119 16.57 -10.43 15.63
C LEU A 119 16.67 -9.31 16.68
N ASN A 120 16.52 -9.64 17.97
CA ASN A 120 16.49 -8.65 19.04
C ASN A 120 17.85 -7.97 19.22
N GLY A 121 17.86 -6.64 19.26
CA GLY A 121 19.09 -5.85 19.39
C GLY A 121 19.92 -5.78 18.10
N VAL A 122 19.57 -6.56 17.07
CA VAL A 122 20.13 -6.44 15.71
C VAL A 122 19.26 -5.49 14.88
N HIS A 123 17.95 -5.67 14.96
CA HIS A 123 16.93 -4.84 14.30
C HIS A 123 16.09 -4.06 15.30
N THR A 124 15.55 -2.93 14.85
CA THR A 124 14.78 -2.02 15.71
C THR A 124 13.30 -2.22 15.48
N VAL A 125 12.65 -2.94 16.41
CA VAL A 125 11.18 -2.97 16.47
C VAL A 125 10.67 -1.57 16.73
N PHE A 126 9.75 -1.09 15.89
CA PHE A 126 9.19 0.26 15.97
C PHE A 126 7.66 0.31 15.86
N GLY A 127 7.01 -0.84 15.66
CA GLY A 127 5.55 -0.95 15.68
C GLY A 127 5.07 -2.40 15.66
N GLU A 128 3.75 -2.57 15.62
CA GLU A 128 3.08 -3.86 15.46
C GLU A 128 1.79 -3.71 14.64
N ILE A 129 1.42 -4.77 13.92
CA ILE A 129 0.14 -4.86 13.23
C ILE A 129 -0.97 -5.06 14.27
N THR A 130 -2.04 -4.30 14.11
CA THR A 130 -3.21 -4.32 15.01
C THR A 130 -4.48 -4.81 14.32
N GLU A 131 -4.57 -4.66 12.99
CA GLU A 131 -5.68 -5.14 12.15
C GLU A 131 -5.13 -5.67 10.82
N GLY A 132 -5.83 -6.60 10.16
CA GLY A 132 -5.39 -7.21 8.89
C GLY A 132 -4.42 -8.39 9.07
N PHE A 133 -4.59 -9.21 10.11
CA PHE A 133 -3.73 -10.38 10.37
C PHE A 133 -3.84 -11.47 9.29
N ASP A 134 -4.94 -11.52 8.53
CA ASP A 134 -5.10 -12.39 7.37
C ASP A 134 -4.07 -12.10 6.28
N ILE A 135 -3.62 -10.85 6.14
CA ILE A 135 -2.55 -10.46 5.23
C ILE A 135 -1.23 -11.13 5.61
N LEU A 136 -0.97 -11.31 6.90
CA LEU A 136 0.24 -12.02 7.33
C LEU A 136 0.19 -13.49 6.94
N GLU A 137 -0.98 -14.11 6.88
CA GLU A 137 -1.14 -15.50 6.43
C GLU A 137 -0.86 -15.59 4.93
N LYS A 138 -1.44 -14.69 4.14
CA LYS A 138 -1.17 -14.59 2.70
C LYS A 138 0.32 -14.35 2.41
N LEU A 139 0.98 -13.47 3.16
CA LEU A 139 2.44 -13.28 3.06
C LEU A 139 3.18 -14.56 3.42
N ASN A 140 2.81 -15.22 4.52
CA ASN A 140 3.50 -16.43 4.97
C ASN A 140 3.35 -17.62 4.01
N ASP A 141 2.25 -17.67 3.26
CA ASP A 141 1.95 -18.71 2.28
C ASP A 141 2.44 -18.35 0.86
N ALA A 142 3.04 -17.17 0.68
CA ALA A 142 3.57 -16.73 -0.60
C ALA A 142 4.67 -17.69 -1.09
N ILE A 143 4.51 -18.19 -2.32
CA ILE A 143 5.51 -19.06 -2.94
C ILE A 143 6.67 -18.19 -3.41
N CYS A 144 7.87 -18.53 -2.95
CA CYS A 144 9.09 -17.79 -3.25
C CYS A 144 10.11 -18.65 -4.00
N ASP A 145 11.02 -17.99 -4.70
CA ASP A 145 12.17 -18.61 -5.36
C ASP A 145 13.26 -19.04 -4.34
N LYS A 146 14.41 -19.48 -4.86
CA LYS A 146 15.55 -19.93 -4.03
C LYS A 146 16.19 -18.81 -3.21
N ASP A 147 16.02 -17.56 -3.64
CA ASP A 147 16.54 -16.36 -2.99
C ASP A 147 15.48 -15.70 -2.09
N ASN A 148 14.31 -16.33 -1.95
CA ASN A 148 13.14 -15.89 -1.18
C ASN A 148 12.41 -14.69 -1.79
N HIS A 149 12.55 -14.45 -3.10
CA HIS A 149 11.71 -13.48 -3.80
C HIS A 149 10.36 -14.12 -4.12
N PRO A 150 9.23 -13.49 -3.79
CA PRO A 150 7.92 -14.03 -4.14
C PRO A 150 7.71 -14.04 -5.65
N PHE A 151 7.11 -15.12 -6.17
CA PHE A 151 6.67 -15.18 -7.57
C PHE A 151 5.48 -14.25 -7.83
N GLN A 152 4.65 -14.03 -6.80
CA GLN A 152 3.55 -13.08 -6.85
C GLN A 152 4.05 -11.66 -6.63
N ASP A 153 3.48 -10.69 -7.36
CA ASP A 153 3.81 -9.28 -7.22
C ASP A 153 3.09 -8.65 -6.01
N ILE A 154 3.64 -8.93 -4.83
CA ILE A 154 3.09 -8.42 -3.57
C ILE A 154 3.68 -7.04 -3.28
N ARG A 155 2.86 -5.99 -3.40
CA ARG A 155 3.30 -4.59 -3.29
C ARG A 155 2.46 -3.81 -2.30
N ILE A 156 3.08 -2.83 -1.67
CA ILE A 156 2.40 -1.75 -0.97
C ILE A 156 1.85 -0.80 -2.04
N MET A 157 0.53 -0.68 -2.17
CA MET A 157 -0.09 0.21 -3.14
C MET A 157 -0.10 1.64 -2.61
N HIS A 158 -0.69 1.81 -1.42
CA HIS A 158 -0.84 3.11 -0.79
C HIS A 158 -0.55 3.05 0.71
N THR A 159 -0.02 4.15 1.22
CA THR A 159 0.13 4.37 2.66
C THR A 159 -0.69 5.59 3.08
N ILE A 160 -1.54 5.39 4.08
CA ILE A 160 -2.44 6.41 4.62
C ILE A 160 -2.09 6.60 6.09
N VAL A 161 -1.53 7.77 6.41
CA VAL A 161 -1.21 8.15 7.79
C VAL A 161 -2.48 8.64 8.45
N LEU A 162 -2.98 7.89 9.45
CA LEU A 162 -4.24 8.20 10.13
C LEU A 162 -4.05 9.30 11.18
N ASP A 163 -2.91 9.30 11.86
CA ASP A 163 -2.52 10.31 12.83
C ASP A 163 -1.00 10.53 12.81
N ASP A 164 -0.58 11.78 12.72
CA ASP A 164 0.83 12.19 12.67
C ASP A 164 1.14 13.17 13.81
N PRO A 165 1.79 12.70 14.89
CA PRO A 165 2.10 13.54 16.05
C PRO A 165 3.36 14.38 15.87
N PHE A 166 4.10 14.20 14.77
CA PHE A 166 5.36 14.88 14.54
C PHE A 166 5.16 16.08 13.62
N PRO A 167 5.78 17.24 13.89
CA PRO A 167 5.75 18.35 12.96
C PRO A 167 6.41 17.94 11.63
N ASP A 168 5.92 18.53 10.54
CA ASP A 168 6.53 18.35 9.23
C ASP A 168 7.91 19.04 9.19
N PRO A 169 8.95 18.36 8.70
CA PRO A 169 10.28 18.95 8.56
C PRO A 169 10.29 20.07 7.51
N ASP A 170 11.02 21.15 7.81
CA ASP A 170 11.21 22.26 6.88
C ASP A 170 11.94 21.78 5.61
N GLY A 171 11.49 22.25 4.45
CA GLY A 171 12.14 21.98 3.16
C GLY A 171 11.76 20.66 2.49
N VAL A 172 10.86 19.87 3.10
CA VAL A 172 10.29 18.66 2.48
C VAL A 172 8.89 18.97 1.97
N ASP A 173 8.66 18.75 0.68
CA ASP A 173 7.34 18.91 0.07
C ASP A 173 6.60 17.57 0.08
N PHE A 174 5.42 17.54 0.72
CA PHE A 174 4.62 16.33 0.85
C PHE A 174 3.56 16.31 -0.25
N PRO A 175 3.59 15.34 -1.18
CA PRO A 175 2.63 15.29 -2.26
C PRO A 175 1.22 15.02 -1.74
N SER A 176 0.24 15.72 -2.30
CA SER A 176 -1.18 15.54 -1.96
C SER A 176 -1.78 14.25 -2.53
N ARG A 177 -1.12 13.64 -3.53
CA ARG A 177 -1.57 12.42 -4.21
C ARG A 177 -0.45 11.39 -4.31
N SER A 178 -0.84 10.13 -4.40
CA SER A 178 0.06 9.03 -4.75
C SER A 178 0.68 9.27 -6.14
N PRO A 179 1.95 8.88 -6.35
CA PRO A 179 2.57 8.92 -7.67
C PRO A 179 1.81 8.00 -8.64
N SER A 180 1.86 8.31 -9.94
CA SER A 180 1.47 7.33 -10.95
C SER A 180 2.49 6.19 -10.96
N PRO A 181 2.08 4.94 -11.18
CA PRO A 181 3.04 3.85 -11.32
C PRO A 181 3.93 4.05 -12.56
N ASP A 182 5.21 3.75 -12.39
CA ASP A 182 6.23 3.82 -13.43
C ASP A 182 6.17 2.62 -14.39
N GLU A 183 6.73 2.78 -15.60
CA GLU A 183 6.81 1.73 -16.63
C GLU A 183 7.43 0.42 -16.11
N ARG A 184 8.38 0.50 -15.17
CA ARG A 184 9.00 -0.69 -14.53
C ARG A 184 8.00 -1.57 -13.79
N LEU A 185 6.95 -0.97 -13.21
CA LEU A 185 5.90 -1.69 -12.50
C LEU A 185 4.99 -2.43 -13.50
N LEU A 186 4.77 -1.84 -14.67
CA LEU A 186 3.97 -2.42 -15.75
C LEU A 186 4.69 -3.56 -16.48
N GLU A 187 6.03 -3.58 -16.43
CA GLU A 187 6.88 -4.60 -17.05
C GLU A 187 7.34 -5.69 -16.06
N SER A 188 6.87 -5.67 -14.81
CA SER A 188 7.31 -6.67 -13.85
C SER A 188 6.82 -8.05 -14.29
N GLY A 189 7.75 -8.95 -14.64
CA GLY A 189 7.50 -10.34 -15.03
C GLY A 189 7.08 -11.22 -13.84
N ARG A 190 6.15 -10.72 -13.01
CA ARG A 190 5.65 -11.38 -11.80
C ARG A 190 4.16 -11.67 -11.94
N ILE A 191 3.72 -12.69 -11.22
CA ILE A 191 2.33 -13.16 -11.26
C ILE A 191 1.46 -12.21 -10.43
N GLY A 192 0.32 -11.78 -10.97
CA GLY A 192 -0.64 -10.94 -10.27
C GLY A 192 -1.26 -11.65 -9.07
N VAL A 193 -1.66 -10.85 -8.08
CA VAL A 193 -2.19 -11.36 -6.81
C VAL A 193 -3.56 -12.05 -6.95
N ASP A 194 -4.41 -11.61 -7.89
CA ASP A 194 -5.76 -12.16 -8.11
C ASP A 194 -5.78 -13.51 -8.83
N GLU A 195 -4.63 -14.15 -8.95
CA GLU A 195 -4.50 -15.44 -9.60
C GLU A 195 -4.35 -16.54 -8.55
N GLU A 196 -5.35 -17.43 -8.49
CA GLU A 196 -5.34 -18.58 -7.58
C GLU A 196 -4.06 -19.41 -7.78
N VAL A 197 -3.23 -19.44 -6.73
CA VAL A 197 -1.93 -20.14 -6.68
C VAL A 197 -2.11 -21.67 -6.70
N ASP A 198 -3.35 -22.16 -6.60
CA ASP A 198 -3.65 -23.59 -6.47
C ASP A 198 -3.44 -24.38 -7.78
N GLU A 199 -3.31 -23.70 -8.93
CA GLU A 199 -3.02 -24.36 -10.22
C GLU A 199 -1.54 -24.73 -10.43
N MET A 200 -0.63 -24.28 -9.55
CA MET A 200 0.81 -24.57 -9.64
C MET A 200 1.27 -25.75 -8.78
N LYS A 201 0.41 -26.22 -7.86
CA LYS A 201 0.72 -27.42 -7.06
C LYS A 201 0.72 -28.65 -7.98
N ASN A 202 1.92 -29.18 -8.22
CA ASN A 202 2.23 -30.42 -8.96
C ASN A 202 2.45 -30.32 -10.48
N LYS A 203 2.75 -29.14 -11.05
CA LYS A 203 3.08 -29.02 -12.48
C LYS A 203 4.60 -29.01 -12.76
N PRO A 204 5.05 -29.55 -13.90
CA PRO A 204 6.47 -29.50 -14.30
C PRO A 204 6.91 -28.07 -14.64
N GLU A 205 8.20 -27.76 -14.43
CA GLU A 205 8.79 -26.40 -14.57
C GLU A 205 8.47 -25.73 -15.93
N GLU A 206 8.43 -26.49 -17.02
CA GLU A 206 8.19 -25.98 -18.38
C GLU A 206 6.75 -25.47 -18.58
N GLU A 207 5.76 -26.07 -17.90
CA GLU A 207 4.36 -25.65 -17.95
C GLU A 207 4.09 -24.45 -17.03
N ILE A 208 4.92 -24.29 -15.99
CA ILE A 208 4.93 -23.12 -15.11
C ILE A 208 5.39 -21.89 -15.89
N GLU A 209 6.41 -21.99 -16.75
CA GLU A 209 6.91 -20.87 -17.56
C GLU A 209 5.88 -20.35 -18.58
N GLU A 210 5.19 -21.22 -19.31
CA GLU A 210 4.13 -20.79 -20.25
C GLU A 210 2.93 -20.17 -19.52
N LEU A 211 2.58 -20.69 -18.34
CA LEU A 211 1.55 -20.10 -17.49
C LEU A 211 1.98 -18.72 -16.98
N ILE A 212 3.24 -18.56 -16.53
CA ILE A 212 3.80 -17.27 -16.10
C ILE A 212 3.68 -16.25 -17.24
N ALA A 213 4.11 -16.57 -18.45
CA ALA A 213 4.06 -15.62 -19.57
C ALA A 213 2.63 -15.19 -19.95
N ALA A 214 1.66 -16.10 -19.91
CA ALA A 214 0.25 -15.76 -20.15
C ALA A 214 -0.37 -14.94 -19.00
N LYS A 215 0.10 -15.17 -17.77
CA LYS A 215 -0.37 -14.53 -16.53
C LYS A 215 0.24 -13.15 -16.29
N GLU A 216 1.50 -12.94 -16.69
CA GLU A 216 2.17 -11.65 -16.77
C GLU A 216 1.38 -10.66 -17.64
N ALA A 217 0.92 -11.10 -18.82
CA ALA A 217 0.11 -10.26 -19.72
C ALA A 217 -1.24 -9.85 -19.09
N ARG A 218 -1.84 -10.72 -18.26
CA ARG A 218 -3.10 -10.43 -17.57
C ARG A 218 -2.90 -9.54 -16.34
N THR A 219 -1.80 -9.72 -15.64
CA THR A 219 -1.39 -8.90 -14.49
C THR A 219 -1.03 -7.49 -14.92
N GLN A 220 -0.29 -7.36 -16.02
CA GLN A 220 -0.04 -6.08 -16.67
C GLN A 220 -1.36 -5.38 -16.99
N ALA A 221 -2.36 -6.10 -17.49
CA ALA A 221 -3.69 -5.54 -17.73
C ALA A 221 -4.43 -5.16 -16.44
N HIS A 222 -4.28 -5.92 -15.34
CA HIS A 222 -4.93 -5.63 -14.06
C HIS A 222 -4.27 -4.48 -13.29
N ILE A 223 -2.94 -4.39 -13.27
CA ILE A 223 -2.23 -3.20 -12.80
C ILE A 223 -2.66 -2.02 -13.65
N LEU A 224 -2.69 -2.16 -14.97
CA LEU A 224 -3.19 -1.10 -15.86
C LEU A 224 -4.68 -0.78 -15.64
N GLU A 225 -5.50 -1.69 -15.10
CA GLU A 225 -6.91 -1.48 -14.73
C GLU A 225 -7.03 -0.77 -13.36
N MET A 226 -6.29 -1.22 -12.33
CA MET A 226 -6.15 -0.53 -11.03
C MET A 226 -5.54 0.87 -11.18
N VAL A 227 -4.69 1.06 -12.18
CA VAL A 227 -4.07 2.33 -12.57
C VAL A 227 -4.96 3.08 -13.57
N GLY A 228 -5.84 2.35 -14.25
CA GLY A 228 -6.65 2.76 -15.39
C GLY A 228 -8.09 3.08 -15.03
N ASP A 229 -8.33 3.56 -13.81
CA ASP A 229 -9.50 4.38 -13.50
C ASP A 229 -9.12 5.86 -13.33
N LEU A 230 -8.20 6.31 -14.19
CA LEU A 230 -8.12 7.71 -14.63
C LEU A 230 -7.92 7.78 -16.14
N HIS A 231 -8.94 7.37 -16.90
CA HIS A 231 -9.32 8.19 -18.08
C HIS A 231 -9.94 9.51 -17.60
N TYR A 232 -9.15 10.30 -16.88
CA TYR A 232 -9.20 11.75 -16.79
C TYR A 232 -7.76 12.22 -16.63
N ALA A 233 -6.91 11.81 -17.57
CA ALA A 233 -5.64 12.48 -17.78
C ALA A 233 -5.95 13.97 -18.01
N GLU A 234 -5.68 14.79 -17.00
CA GLU A 234 -5.71 16.26 -17.00
C GLU A 234 -7.04 17.01 -16.86
N GLU A 235 -8.11 16.42 -16.31
CA GLU A 235 -9.25 17.23 -15.85
C GLU A 235 -9.47 17.05 -14.35
N LYS A 236 -9.33 18.14 -13.60
CA LYS A 236 -9.99 18.29 -12.30
C LYS A 236 -11.45 17.86 -12.54
N PRO A 237 -12.05 16.94 -11.76
CA PRO A 237 -13.46 16.62 -11.92
C PRO A 237 -14.21 17.96 -11.91
N PRO A 238 -15.02 18.23 -12.94
CA PRO A 238 -15.62 19.54 -13.08
C PRO A 238 -16.44 19.85 -11.82
N ASP A 239 -16.50 21.13 -11.43
CA ASP A 239 -17.05 21.59 -10.14
C ASP A 239 -18.57 21.26 -9.95
N ASN A 240 -19.15 20.47 -10.84
CA ASN A 240 -20.52 19.99 -10.86
C ASN A 240 -20.68 18.47 -10.67
N VAL A 241 -19.59 17.71 -10.48
CA VAL A 241 -19.65 16.24 -10.29
C VAL A 241 -19.45 15.87 -8.82
N LEU A 242 -20.45 15.23 -8.24
CA LEU A 242 -20.47 14.72 -6.88
C LEU A 242 -20.11 13.23 -6.84
N PHE A 243 -19.16 12.89 -5.98
CA PHE A 243 -18.79 11.50 -5.69
C PHE A 243 -19.47 11.04 -4.39
N VAL A 244 -20.20 9.92 -4.46
CA VAL A 244 -20.91 9.35 -3.31
C VAL A 244 -20.34 7.98 -3.00
N CYS A 245 -19.78 7.79 -1.80
CA CYS A 245 -19.22 6.53 -1.34
C CYS A 245 -20.09 5.86 -0.27
N LYS A 246 -19.79 4.59 0.07
CA LYS A 246 -20.51 3.80 1.09
C LYS A 246 -22.00 3.62 0.78
N LEU A 247 -22.34 3.50 -0.50
CA LEU A 247 -23.69 3.13 -0.92
C LEU A 247 -24.03 1.72 -0.46
N ASN A 248 -25.32 1.46 -0.28
CA ASN A 248 -25.76 0.09 -0.07
C ASN A 248 -25.56 -0.69 -1.39
N ALA A 249 -25.18 -1.97 -1.32
CA ALA A 249 -24.99 -2.80 -2.51
C ALA A 249 -26.25 -2.92 -3.40
N VAL A 250 -27.41 -2.61 -2.84
CA VAL A 250 -28.71 -2.65 -3.53
C VAL A 250 -29.12 -1.27 -4.09
N THR A 251 -28.38 -0.20 -3.79
CA THR A 251 -28.70 1.17 -4.25
C THR A 251 -28.57 1.27 -5.76
N THR A 252 -29.60 1.80 -6.42
CA THR A 252 -29.61 2.04 -7.87
C THR A 252 -29.47 3.51 -8.20
N GLU A 253 -29.24 3.79 -9.48
CA GLU A 253 -29.16 5.12 -10.08
C GLU A 253 -30.47 5.90 -9.82
N ASP A 254 -31.63 5.26 -9.96
CA ASP A 254 -32.95 5.85 -9.69
C ASP A 254 -33.08 6.32 -8.22
N ASP A 255 -32.55 5.56 -7.26
CA ASP A 255 -32.60 5.93 -5.84
C ASP A 255 -31.78 7.21 -5.58
N LEU A 256 -30.62 7.31 -6.23
CA LEU A 256 -29.73 8.46 -6.11
C LEU A 256 -30.32 9.70 -6.79
N GLU A 257 -30.94 9.54 -7.96
CA GLU A 257 -31.63 10.65 -8.63
C GLU A 257 -32.74 11.24 -7.75
N VAL A 258 -33.47 10.39 -7.00
CA VAL A 258 -34.50 10.85 -6.05
C VAL A 258 -33.88 11.60 -4.86
N ILE A 259 -32.79 11.09 -4.30
CA ILE A 259 -32.13 11.70 -3.13
C ILE A 259 -31.43 13.01 -3.49
N PHE A 260 -30.75 13.05 -4.64
CA PHE A 260 -29.90 14.16 -5.02
C PHE A 260 -30.59 15.17 -5.93
N GLY A 261 -31.66 14.77 -6.64
CA GLY A 261 -32.45 15.67 -7.49
C GLY A 261 -33.10 16.82 -6.73
N ARG A 262 -33.23 16.73 -5.40
CA ARG A 262 -33.70 17.83 -4.54
C ARG A 262 -32.74 19.02 -4.46
N PHE A 263 -31.46 18.80 -4.74
CA PHE A 263 -30.43 19.85 -4.70
C PHE A 263 -30.27 20.55 -6.05
N GLY A 264 -30.67 19.91 -7.15
CA GLY A 264 -30.67 20.49 -8.48
C GLY A 264 -30.92 19.46 -9.59
N PRO A 265 -31.09 19.92 -10.85
CA PRO A 265 -31.23 19.03 -12.00
C PRO A 265 -29.95 18.22 -12.23
N ILE A 266 -30.10 16.90 -12.29
CA ILE A 266 -29.02 15.93 -12.55
C ILE A 266 -28.92 15.68 -14.06
N LEU A 267 -27.70 15.76 -14.59
CA LEU A 267 -27.37 15.46 -15.99
C LEU A 267 -27.02 13.98 -16.20
N SER A 268 -26.31 13.40 -15.24
CA SER A 268 -25.89 11.99 -15.27
C SER A 268 -25.80 11.45 -13.85
N CYS A 269 -26.22 10.21 -13.65
CA CYS A 269 -26.08 9.47 -12.40
C CYS A 269 -25.65 8.04 -12.73
N GLU A 270 -24.47 7.64 -12.25
CA GLU A 270 -23.88 6.34 -12.56
C GLU A 270 -23.41 5.64 -11.29
N VAL A 271 -24.01 4.50 -10.96
CA VAL A 271 -23.50 3.61 -9.90
C VAL A 271 -22.48 2.69 -10.51
N ILE A 272 -21.26 2.69 -9.96
CA ILE A 272 -20.19 1.88 -10.51
C ILE A 272 -20.34 0.44 -10.05
N ARG A 273 -20.15 -0.48 -11.00
CA ARG A 273 -20.36 -1.91 -10.83
C ARG A 273 -19.13 -2.68 -11.27
N ASP A 274 -18.88 -3.80 -10.61
CA ASP A 274 -17.84 -4.74 -10.97
C ASP A 274 -18.09 -5.25 -12.39
N ARG A 275 -17.07 -5.15 -13.24
CA ARG A 275 -17.18 -5.48 -14.67
C ARG A 275 -17.38 -6.98 -14.94
N LYS A 276 -16.98 -7.85 -14.00
CA LYS A 276 -17.08 -9.31 -14.12
C LYS A 276 -18.36 -9.83 -13.47
N THR A 277 -18.75 -9.31 -12.30
CA THR A 277 -19.91 -9.81 -11.54
C THR A 277 -21.19 -8.99 -11.75
N GLY A 278 -21.06 -7.71 -12.15
CA GLY A 278 -22.17 -6.76 -12.26
C GLY A 278 -22.66 -6.22 -10.90
N ASP A 279 -22.01 -6.61 -9.80
CA ASP A 279 -22.36 -6.16 -8.46
C ASP A 279 -21.95 -4.70 -8.25
N SER A 280 -22.72 -3.95 -7.46
CA SER A 280 -22.37 -2.57 -7.13
C SER A 280 -21.08 -2.52 -6.33
N LEU A 281 -20.13 -1.68 -6.75
CA LEU A 281 -18.92 -1.36 -6.00
C LEU A 281 -19.19 -0.34 -4.87
N GLN A 282 -20.46 -0.02 -4.60
CA GLN A 282 -20.90 0.83 -3.48
C GLN A 282 -20.44 2.29 -3.57
N TYR A 283 -20.19 2.78 -4.78
CA TYR A 283 -19.99 4.20 -5.07
C TYR A 283 -20.66 4.64 -6.37
N ALA A 284 -20.92 5.94 -6.50
CA ALA A 284 -21.56 6.52 -7.66
C ALA A 284 -21.04 7.94 -7.97
N PHE A 285 -21.18 8.33 -9.22
CA PHE A 285 -20.93 9.69 -9.69
C PHE A 285 -22.25 10.35 -10.11
N ILE A 286 -22.47 11.56 -9.64
CA ILE A 286 -23.67 12.35 -9.94
C ILE A 286 -23.24 13.70 -10.50
N GLU A 287 -23.55 13.94 -11.77
CA GLU A 287 -23.29 15.20 -12.44
C GLU A 287 -24.51 16.11 -12.35
N PHE A 288 -24.36 17.30 -11.78
CA PHE A 288 -25.39 18.33 -11.74
C PHE A 288 -25.27 19.29 -12.93
N ALA A 289 -26.39 19.86 -13.37
CA ALA A 289 -26.35 20.90 -14.41
C ALA A 289 -25.78 22.22 -13.90
N ASP A 290 -25.84 22.47 -12.59
CA ASP A 290 -25.41 23.72 -11.95
C ASP A 290 -24.47 23.47 -10.76
N VAL A 291 -23.32 24.16 -10.74
CA VAL A 291 -22.31 24.13 -9.64
C VAL A 291 -22.89 24.58 -8.28
N LYS A 292 -23.97 25.37 -8.28
CA LYS A 292 -24.66 25.76 -7.03
C LYS A 292 -25.34 24.59 -6.33
N ALA A 293 -25.83 23.61 -7.09
CA ALA A 293 -26.43 22.40 -6.53
C ALA A 293 -25.36 21.57 -5.82
N PHE A 294 -24.18 21.44 -6.43
CA PHE A 294 -23.01 20.77 -5.85
C PHE A 294 -22.62 21.39 -4.49
N ASN A 295 -22.42 22.70 -4.42
CA ASN A 295 -22.06 23.37 -3.16
C ASN A 295 -23.11 23.23 -2.05
N SER A 296 -24.40 23.08 -2.41
CA SER A 296 -25.48 22.90 -1.42
C SER A 296 -25.52 21.50 -0.79
N VAL A 297 -24.89 20.52 -1.45
CA VAL A 297 -24.72 19.16 -0.93
C VAL A 297 -23.52 19.08 0.00
N ASP A 298 -22.41 19.74 -0.36
CA ASP A 298 -21.15 19.71 0.42
C ASP A 298 -21.24 20.47 1.76
N GLU A 299 -22.19 21.40 1.89
CA GLU A 299 -22.43 22.17 3.13
C GLU A 299 -23.34 21.47 4.16
N ASN A 300 -23.95 20.31 3.85
CA ASN A 300 -24.91 19.59 4.73
C ASN A 300 -24.38 18.24 5.22
#